data_AF-A0A957EFR4-F1
#
_entry.id   AF-A0A957EFR4-F1
#
_cell.length_a   1.000
_cell.length_b   1.000
_cell.length_c   1.000
_cell.angle_alpha   90.00
_cell.angle_beta   90.00
_cell.angle_gamma   90.00
#
_symmetry.space_group_name_H-M   'P 1'
#
loop_
_entity.id
_entity.type
_entity.pdbx_description
1 polymer ?
#
loop_
_entity_poly.entity_id
_entity_poly.type
_entity_poly.pdbx_seq_one_letter_code
_entity_poly.pdbx_strand_id
1 'polypeptide(L)'
;ELVSTAVYVSIDDALALSPFPMAIFNGLYLQVEPSAVSRIKADLYHLPGTASVARKTDLYNDLLEMLNLFYTFMGVMFLFALGMAFALLFNATTVNVLERQRELATMRSIGTSNWQIAAQITAENVVLWLLCLVPGLLLGYAVALQLGDAFSSELFSLDITIAPTSYVITSLGILLTMLLAAWPAIRRVNRLNLAEATKVLV
;
A
#
# COMPACT_ATOMS: atom_id res chain seq x y z
N GLU A 1 -18.80 43.56 7.90
CA GLU A 1 -19.01 42.15 8.28
C GLU A 1 -19.09 41.32 7.01
N LEU A 2 -18.30 40.26 6.92
CA LEU A 2 -18.21 39.40 5.73
C LEU A 2 -19.49 38.55 5.62
N VAL A 3 -20.32 38.84 4.63
CA VAL A 3 -21.45 37.99 4.24
C VAL A 3 -20.90 36.83 3.42
N SER A 4 -20.68 35.70 4.10
CA SER A 4 -20.30 34.38 3.59
C SER A 4 -18.97 34.26 2.82
N THR A 5 -18.39 33.06 2.85
CA THR A 5 -17.12 32.69 2.21
C THR A 5 -17.20 32.67 0.67
N ALA A 6 -18.41 32.70 0.10
CA ALA A 6 -18.66 32.89 -1.34
C ALA A 6 -20.13 33.29 -1.58
N VAL A 7 -20.34 34.38 -2.31
CA VAL A 7 -21.68 34.85 -2.75
C VAL A 7 -21.72 34.76 -4.28
N TYR A 8 -22.68 34.01 -4.82
CA TYR A 8 -22.89 33.87 -6.26
C TYR A 8 -23.94 34.88 -6.73
N VAL A 9 -23.50 35.90 -7.46
CA VAL A 9 -24.35 36.98 -7.99
C VAL A 9 -23.99 37.18 -9.47
N SER A 10 -24.96 37.65 -10.26
CA SER A 10 -24.72 38.01 -11.66
C SER A 10 -23.62 39.07 -11.76
N ILE A 11 -22.81 39.02 -12.82
CA ILE A 11 -21.74 40.01 -13.02
C ILE A 11 -22.32 41.44 -13.06
N ASP A 12 -23.47 41.61 -13.68
CA ASP A 12 -24.13 42.93 -13.81
C ASP A 12 -24.55 43.50 -12.45
N ASP A 13 -25.14 42.65 -11.58
CA ASP A 13 -25.55 43.05 -10.24
C ASP A 13 -24.35 43.31 -9.32
N ALA A 14 -23.29 42.51 -9.47
CA ALA A 14 -22.03 42.68 -8.72
C ALA A 14 -21.33 44.00 -9.09
N LEU A 15 -21.39 44.40 -10.37
CA LEU A 15 -20.84 45.68 -10.84
C LEU A 15 -21.66 46.87 -10.34
N ALA A 16 -22.99 46.76 -10.31
CA ALA A 16 -23.87 47.80 -9.79
C ALA A 16 -23.67 48.07 -8.28
N LEU A 17 -23.26 47.05 -7.53
CA LEU A 17 -22.97 47.12 -6.10
C LEU A 17 -21.52 47.50 -5.77
N SER A 18 -20.62 47.52 -6.75
CA SER A 18 -19.20 47.81 -6.54
C SER A 18 -18.94 49.32 -6.38
N PRO A 19 -18.25 49.77 -5.31
CA PRO A 19 -17.86 51.16 -5.15
C PRO A 19 -16.68 51.57 -6.06
N PHE A 20 -16.09 50.64 -6.81
CA PHE A 20 -14.96 50.90 -7.71
C PHE A 20 -15.40 51.00 -9.18
N PRO A 21 -14.92 52.01 -9.93
CA PRO A 21 -15.29 52.22 -11.34
C PRO A 21 -14.69 51.21 -12.32
N MET A 22 -13.72 50.40 -11.89
CA MET A 22 -13.18 49.29 -12.69
C MET A 22 -13.60 47.94 -12.08
N ALA A 23 -14.05 47.05 -12.95
CA ALA A 23 -14.43 45.68 -12.64
C ALA A 23 -13.19 44.84 -12.28
N ILE A 24 -12.75 44.89 -11.02
CA ILE A 24 -11.66 44.05 -10.53
C ILE A 24 -12.26 42.73 -10.03
N PHE A 25 -12.09 41.67 -10.83
CA PHE A 25 -12.52 40.32 -10.46
C PHE A 25 -11.35 39.51 -9.90
N ASN A 26 -11.59 38.81 -8.80
CA ASN A 26 -10.57 37.95 -8.17
C ASN A 26 -10.45 36.57 -8.85
N GLY A 27 -11.45 36.14 -9.62
CA GLY A 27 -11.43 34.87 -10.34
C GLY A 27 -12.53 34.79 -11.40
N LEU A 28 -12.21 34.18 -12.53
CA LEU A 28 -13.13 33.96 -13.65
C LEU A 28 -13.07 32.49 -14.07
N TYR A 29 -14.21 31.80 -14.04
CA TYR A 29 -14.33 30.43 -14.54
C TYR A 29 -14.90 30.46 -15.95
N LEU A 30 -14.12 29.98 -16.92
CA LEU A 30 -14.52 29.90 -18.32
C LEU A 30 -14.67 28.45 -18.73
N GLN A 31 -15.85 28.10 -19.24
CA GLN A 31 -16.05 26.85 -19.94
C GLN A 31 -15.65 27.04 -21.39
N VAL A 32 -14.68 26.25 -21.84
CA VAL A 32 -14.06 26.39 -23.16
C VAL A 32 -14.10 25.05 -23.87
N GLU A 33 -14.34 25.07 -25.18
CA GLU A 33 -14.31 23.88 -26.02
C GLU A 33 -12.88 23.30 -26.08
N PRO A 34 -12.69 21.96 -25.99
CA PRO A 34 -11.37 21.33 -25.84
C PRO A 34 -10.32 21.75 -26.89
N SER A 35 -10.75 21.98 -28.13
CA SER A 35 -9.91 22.40 -29.26
C SER A 35 -9.37 23.84 -29.12
N ALA A 36 -10.09 24.70 -28.41
CA ALA A 36 -9.76 26.11 -28.26
C ALA A 36 -8.99 26.45 -26.98
N VAL A 37 -8.86 25.50 -26.04
CA VAL A 37 -8.30 25.74 -24.70
C VAL A 37 -6.87 26.27 -24.75
N SER A 38 -6.00 25.72 -25.59
CA SER A 38 -4.60 26.16 -25.66
C SER A 38 -4.46 27.57 -26.21
N ARG A 39 -5.29 27.93 -27.20
CA ARG A 39 -5.34 29.29 -27.76
C ARG A 39 -5.88 30.27 -26.73
N ILE A 40 -7.03 29.97 -26.14
CA ILE A 40 -7.67 30.83 -25.14
C ILE A 40 -6.79 30.99 -23.88
N LYS A 41 -6.08 29.94 -23.45
CA LYS A 41 -5.11 30.03 -22.36
C LYS A 41 -3.99 31.03 -22.69
N ALA A 42 -3.43 30.97 -23.90
CA ALA A 42 -2.40 31.92 -24.34
C ALA A 42 -2.94 33.36 -24.42
N ASP A 43 -4.13 33.54 -25.00
CA ASP A 43 -4.77 34.85 -25.11
C ASP A 43 -5.05 35.47 -23.72
N LEU A 44 -5.50 34.66 -22.75
CA LEU A 44 -5.76 35.09 -21.38
C LEU A 44 -4.48 35.54 -20.65
N TYR A 45 -3.33 34.91 -20.91
CA TYR A 45 -2.05 35.32 -20.31
C TYR A 45 -1.57 36.70 -20.80
N HIS A 46 -2.01 37.14 -21.97
CA HIS A 46 -1.65 38.45 -22.52
C HIS A 46 -2.56 39.58 -22.05
N LEU A 47 -3.65 39.27 -21.34
CA LEU A 47 -4.54 40.30 -20.80
C LEU A 47 -3.88 41.00 -19.58
N PRO A 48 -3.91 42.34 -19.54
CA PRO A 48 -3.39 43.08 -18.38
C PRO A 48 -4.22 42.74 -17.14
N GLY A 49 -3.54 42.33 -16.06
CA GLY A 49 -4.18 41.94 -14.79
C GLY A 49 -4.35 40.42 -14.59
N THR A 50 -4.03 39.58 -15.58
CA THR A 50 -4.05 38.13 -15.40
C THR A 50 -2.83 37.66 -14.60
N ALA A 51 -3.05 37.20 -13.36
CA ALA A 51 -1.98 36.65 -12.53
C ALA A 51 -1.71 35.15 -12.79
N SER A 52 -2.74 34.36 -13.08
CA SER A 52 -2.63 32.92 -13.32
C SER A 52 -3.80 32.39 -14.15
N VAL A 53 -3.53 31.45 -15.06
CA VAL A 53 -4.54 30.72 -15.83
C VAL A 53 -4.33 29.22 -15.60
N ALA A 54 -5.13 28.64 -14.72
CA ALA A 54 -5.07 27.22 -14.42
C ALA A 54 -6.21 26.46 -15.11
N ARG A 55 -5.90 25.33 -15.73
CA ARG A 55 -6.91 24.40 -16.25
C ARG A 55 -7.25 23.41 -15.15
N LYS A 56 -8.53 23.21 -14.88
CA LYS A 56 -8.99 22.20 -13.93
C LYS A 56 -8.47 20.79 -14.26
N THR A 57 -8.36 20.45 -15.55
CA THR A 57 -7.83 19.16 -16.02
C THR A 57 -6.34 18.99 -15.76
N ASP A 58 -5.54 20.05 -15.88
CA ASP A 58 -4.09 19.98 -15.62
C ASP A 58 -3.86 19.67 -14.13
N LEU A 59 -4.54 20.42 -13.25
CA LEU A 59 -4.55 20.16 -11.80
C LEU A 59 -4.99 18.72 -11.47
N TYR A 60 -6.04 18.22 -12.12
CA TYR A 60 -6.51 16.85 -11.90
C TYR A 60 -5.48 15.80 -12.36
N ASN A 61 -4.84 16.00 -13.51
CA ASN A 61 -3.82 15.10 -14.02
C ASN A 61 -2.56 15.12 -13.14
N ASP A 62 -2.12 16.29 -12.69
CA ASP A 62 -0.98 16.43 -11.77
C ASP A 62 -1.24 15.68 -10.46
N LEU A 63 -2.47 15.77 -9.92
CA LEU A 63 -2.88 15.00 -8.74
C LEU A 63 -2.86 13.49 -9.01
N LEU A 64 -3.37 13.03 -10.15
CA LEU A 64 -3.34 11.61 -10.51
C LEU A 64 -1.91 11.10 -10.69
N GLU A 65 -1.02 11.88 -11.28
CA GLU A 65 0.39 11.52 -11.45
C GLU A 65 1.09 11.40 -10.09
N MET A 66 0.83 12.35 -9.19
CA MET A 66 1.31 12.28 -7.80
C MET A 66 0.81 11.00 -7.10
N LEU A 67 -0.49 10.70 -7.20
CA LEU A 67 -1.06 9.47 -6.62
C LEU A 67 -0.45 8.21 -7.22
N ASN A 68 -0.18 8.18 -8.53
CA ASN A 68 0.45 7.05 -9.19
C ASN A 68 1.89 6.81 -8.70
N LEU A 69 2.64 7.88 -8.47
CA LEU A 69 3.95 7.81 -7.83
C LEU A 69 3.83 7.15 -6.44
N PHE A 70 2.88 7.60 -5.61
CA PHE A 70 2.62 7.02 -4.29
C PHE A 70 2.27 5.52 -4.37
N TYR A 71 1.41 5.11 -5.31
CA TYR A 71 1.09 3.70 -5.53
C TYR A 71 2.33 2.88 -5.90
N THR A 72 3.21 3.42 -6.74
CA THR A 72 4.45 2.76 -7.12
C THR A 72 5.38 2.58 -5.91
N PHE A 73 5.59 3.62 -5.12
CA PHE A 73 6.37 3.55 -3.88
C PHE A 73 5.79 2.54 -2.89
N MET A 74 4.48 2.55 -2.69
CA MET A 74 3.78 1.62 -1.82
C MET A 74 3.96 0.16 -2.29
N GLY A 75 3.87 -0.08 -3.60
CA GLY A 75 4.12 -1.40 -4.19
C GLY A 75 5.54 -1.91 -3.95
N VAL A 76 6.55 -1.04 -4.09
CA VAL A 76 7.95 -1.38 -3.80
C VAL A 76 8.14 -1.68 -2.31
N MET A 77 7.60 -0.85 -1.41
CA MET A 77 7.67 -1.07 0.03
C MET A 77 6.99 -2.38 0.44
N PHE A 78 5.84 -2.69 -0.16
CA PHE A 78 5.13 -3.95 0.07
C PHE A 78 5.99 -5.16 -0.35
N LEU A 79 6.67 -5.07 -1.49
CA LEU A 79 7.59 -6.12 -1.95
C LEU A 79 8.78 -6.30 -0.98
N PHE A 80 9.35 -5.21 -0.47
CA PHE A 80 10.39 -5.29 0.58
C PHE A 80 9.87 -5.92 1.87
N ALA A 81 8.65 -5.57 2.30
CA ALA A 81 8.03 -6.17 3.46
C ALA A 81 7.84 -7.69 3.30
N LEU A 82 7.37 -8.15 2.13
CA LEU A 82 7.29 -9.58 1.82
C LEU A 82 8.67 -10.25 1.80
N GLY A 83 9.70 -9.58 1.27
CA GLY A 83 11.08 -10.09 1.30
C GLY A 83 11.63 -10.24 2.72
N MET A 84 11.36 -9.27 3.59
CA MET A 84 11.73 -9.36 5.01
C MET A 84 10.97 -10.48 5.72
N ALA A 85 9.66 -10.57 5.49
CA ALA A 85 8.84 -11.65 6.04
C ALA A 85 9.35 -13.03 5.59
N PHE A 86 9.71 -13.18 4.31
CA PHE A 86 10.32 -14.39 3.76
C PHE A 86 11.60 -14.76 4.51
N ALA A 87 12.54 -13.82 4.65
CA ALA A 87 13.82 -14.07 5.31
C ALA A 87 13.63 -14.48 6.79
N LEU A 88 12.74 -13.80 7.50
CA LEU A 88 12.41 -14.11 8.88
C LEU A 88 11.80 -15.52 9.02
N LEU A 89 10.80 -15.83 8.20
CA LEU A 89 10.11 -17.13 8.21
C LEU A 89 11.03 -18.27 7.80
N PHE A 90 11.90 -18.04 6.82
CA PHE A 90 12.90 -19.01 6.37
C PHE A 90 13.86 -19.36 7.52
N ASN A 91 14.38 -18.34 8.22
CA ASN A 91 15.28 -18.53 9.34
C ASN A 91 14.57 -19.25 10.50
N ALA A 92 13.37 -18.80 10.87
CA ALA A 92 12.59 -19.40 11.95
C ALA A 92 12.25 -20.88 11.68
N THR A 93 11.76 -21.20 10.47
CA THR A 93 11.43 -22.58 10.07
C THR A 93 12.69 -23.45 10.06
N THR A 94 13.81 -22.91 9.57
CA THR A 94 15.09 -23.63 9.56
C THR A 94 15.56 -23.96 10.97
N VAL A 95 15.51 -23.00 11.90
CA VAL A 95 15.89 -23.22 13.30
C VAL A 95 14.99 -24.25 13.97
N ASN A 96 13.66 -24.13 13.82
CA ASN A 96 12.70 -25.07 14.39
C ASN A 96 12.97 -26.53 13.91
N VAL A 97 13.25 -26.70 12.62
CA VAL A 97 13.60 -28.00 12.04
C VAL A 97 14.91 -28.55 12.60
N LEU A 98 15.93 -27.70 12.80
CA LEU A 98 17.22 -28.11 13.34
C LEU A 98 17.10 -28.55 14.81
N GLU A 99 16.32 -27.83 15.62
CA GLU A 99 16.07 -28.18 17.02
C GLU A 99 15.37 -29.54 17.14
N ARG A 100 14.42 -29.83 16.24
CA ARG A 100 13.65 -31.08 16.22
C ARG A 100 14.28 -32.19 15.38
N GLN A 101 15.52 -32.03 14.91
CA GLN A 101 16.16 -32.99 14.01
C GLN A 101 16.20 -34.42 14.57
N ARG A 102 16.40 -34.58 15.89
CA ARG A 102 16.40 -35.90 16.55
C ARG A 102 15.03 -36.57 16.51
N GLU A 103 13.97 -35.81 16.79
CA GLU A 103 12.59 -36.29 16.73
C GLU A 103 12.22 -36.70 15.29
N LEU A 104 12.59 -35.86 14.31
CA LEU A 104 12.39 -36.16 12.88
C LEU A 104 13.15 -37.42 12.44
N ALA A 105 14.36 -37.64 12.94
CA ALA A 105 15.15 -38.84 12.65
C ALA A 105 14.51 -40.10 13.24
N THR A 106 14.01 -40.03 14.47
CA THR A 106 13.25 -41.12 15.10
C THR A 106 11.98 -41.43 14.31
N MET A 107 11.19 -40.43 13.92
CA MET A 107 10.00 -40.64 13.08
C MET A 107 10.35 -41.33 11.75
N ARG A 108 11.47 -40.95 11.12
CA ARG A 108 11.94 -41.62 9.89
C ARG A 108 12.33 -43.08 10.12
N SER A 109 12.90 -43.43 11.27
CA SER A 109 13.24 -44.83 11.58
C SER A 109 12.01 -45.74 11.76
N ILE A 110 10.85 -45.17 12.09
CA ILE A 110 9.57 -45.89 12.23
C ILE A 110 8.82 -45.95 10.87
N GLY A 111 9.40 -45.39 9.81
CA GLY A 111 8.88 -45.46 8.43
C GLY A 111 8.04 -44.26 7.99
N THR A 112 8.03 -43.15 8.73
CA THR A 112 7.32 -41.93 8.32
C THR A 112 7.89 -41.37 7.01
N SER A 113 7.01 -41.06 6.06
CA SER A 113 7.40 -40.52 4.76
C SER A 113 7.85 -39.05 4.87
N ASN A 114 8.74 -38.64 3.96
CA ASN A 114 9.19 -37.25 3.83
C ASN A 114 8.02 -36.26 3.64
N TRP A 115 6.96 -36.70 2.95
CA TRP A 115 5.79 -35.87 2.70
C TRP A 115 4.97 -35.63 3.97
N GLN A 116 4.84 -36.64 4.84
CA GLN A 116 4.14 -36.48 6.13
C GLN A 116 4.87 -35.49 7.05
N ILE A 117 6.20 -35.57 7.11
CA ILE A 117 7.02 -34.62 7.88
C ILE A 117 6.88 -33.20 7.31
N ALA A 118 6.95 -33.06 5.98
CA ALA A 118 6.74 -31.78 5.31
C ALA A 118 5.35 -31.18 5.61
N ALA A 119 4.30 -32.01 5.51
CA ALA A 119 2.93 -31.61 5.76
C ALA A 119 2.72 -31.16 7.23
N GLN A 120 3.36 -31.83 8.18
CA GLN A 120 3.31 -31.45 9.59
C GLN A 120 3.96 -30.07 9.84
N ILE A 121 5.17 -29.85 9.31
CA ILE A 121 5.85 -28.56 9.43
C ILE A 121 5.03 -27.44 8.76
N THR A 122 4.46 -27.70 7.58
CA THR A 122 3.58 -26.75 6.91
C THR A 122 2.33 -26.47 7.73
N ALA A 123 1.71 -27.49 8.34
CA ALA A 123 0.52 -27.32 9.17
C ALA A 123 0.81 -26.44 10.40
N GLU A 124 1.94 -26.65 11.08
CA GLU A 124 2.35 -25.79 12.21
C GLU A 124 2.49 -24.33 11.79
N ASN A 125 3.17 -24.09 10.67
CA ASN A 125 3.33 -22.74 10.16
C ASN A 125 1.95 -22.15 9.76
N VAL A 126 1.03 -22.92 9.18
CA VAL A 126 -0.32 -22.44 8.80
C VAL A 126 -1.12 -22.05 10.03
N VAL A 127 -1.02 -22.81 11.11
CA VAL A 127 -1.66 -22.47 12.39
C VAL A 127 -1.10 -21.17 12.94
N LEU A 128 0.22 -20.98 12.91
CA LEU A 128 0.86 -19.71 13.29
C LEU A 128 0.38 -18.55 12.41
N TRP A 129 0.26 -18.75 11.10
CA TRP A 129 -0.27 -17.74 10.19
C TRP A 129 -1.71 -17.35 10.55
N LEU A 130 -2.59 -18.32 10.81
CA LEU A 130 -3.97 -18.06 11.23
C LEU A 130 -4.04 -17.26 12.53
N LEU A 131 -3.20 -17.60 13.51
CA LEU A 131 -3.15 -16.90 14.80
C LEU A 131 -2.63 -15.47 14.66
N CYS A 132 -1.66 -15.24 13.77
CA CYS A 132 -1.07 -13.93 13.52
C CYS A 132 -1.92 -13.05 12.59
N LEU A 133 -2.82 -13.62 11.78
CA LEU A 133 -3.59 -12.89 10.78
C LEU A 133 -4.47 -11.81 11.41
N VAL A 134 -5.29 -12.17 12.41
CA VAL A 134 -6.21 -11.24 13.08
C VAL A 134 -5.46 -10.08 13.75
N PRO A 135 -4.48 -10.30 14.65
CA PRO A 135 -3.75 -9.20 15.28
C PRO A 135 -2.93 -8.40 14.27
N GLY A 136 -2.37 -9.04 13.24
CA GLY A 136 -1.63 -8.35 12.18
C GLY A 136 -2.51 -7.37 11.39
N LEU A 137 -3.73 -7.78 11.02
CA LEU A 137 -4.68 -6.92 10.32
C LEU A 137 -5.19 -5.78 11.21
N LEU A 138 -5.45 -6.05 12.49
CA LEU A 138 -5.88 -5.03 13.46
C LEU A 138 -4.80 -3.97 13.68
N LEU A 139 -3.55 -4.39 13.88
CA LEU A 139 -2.42 -3.48 14.03
C LEU A 139 -2.16 -2.69 12.73
N GLY A 140 -2.23 -3.34 11.58
CA GLY A 140 -2.10 -2.68 10.28
C GLY A 140 -3.17 -1.61 10.06
N TYR A 141 -4.42 -1.91 10.44
CA TYR A 141 -5.53 -0.95 10.40
C TYR A 141 -5.29 0.24 11.34
N ALA A 142 -4.89 -0.02 12.59
CA ALA A 142 -4.62 1.04 13.56
C ALA A 142 -3.48 1.97 13.11
N VAL A 143 -2.41 1.41 12.54
CA VAL A 143 -1.31 2.20 11.97
C VAL A 143 -1.78 3.00 10.76
N ALA A 144 -2.61 2.41 9.89
CA ALA A 144 -3.15 3.12 8.74
C ALA A 144 -3.92 4.36 9.16
N LEU A 145 -4.84 4.24 10.14
CA LEU A 145 -5.61 5.37 10.67
C LEU A 145 -4.71 6.51 11.18
N GLN A 146 -3.73 6.19 12.03
CA GLN A 146 -2.80 7.20 12.54
C GLN A 146 -1.98 7.87 11.43
N LEU A 147 -1.65 7.10 10.39
CA LEU A 147 -0.92 7.63 9.25
C LEU A 147 -1.78 8.64 8.49
N GLY A 148 -3.07 8.35 8.24
CA GLY A 148 -3.96 9.31 7.57
C GLY A 148 -4.19 10.57 8.37
N ASP A 149 -4.34 10.46 9.69
CA ASP A 149 -4.44 11.63 10.56
C ASP A 149 -3.16 12.48 10.47
N ALA A 150 -1.98 11.85 10.46
CA ALA A 150 -0.70 12.54 10.34
C ALA A 150 -0.50 13.22 8.97
N PHE A 151 -1.10 12.70 7.90
CA PHE A 151 -1.07 13.30 6.57
C PHE A 151 -2.21 14.30 6.33
N SER A 152 -3.25 14.28 7.15
CA SER A 152 -4.32 15.26 7.09
C SER A 152 -3.79 16.64 7.51
N SER A 153 -4.03 17.66 6.69
CA SER A 153 -3.61 19.04 6.94
C SER A 153 -4.75 19.99 6.59
N GLU A 154 -4.66 21.27 6.97
CA GLU A 154 -5.70 22.28 6.68
C GLU A 154 -6.02 22.42 5.18
N LEU A 155 -5.10 22.01 4.29
CA LEU A 155 -5.33 22.00 2.84
C LEU A 155 -5.85 20.67 2.28
N PHE A 156 -5.68 19.55 2.98
CA PHE A 156 -6.00 18.21 2.47
C PHE A 156 -6.59 17.30 3.57
N SER A 157 -7.85 16.88 3.39
CA SER A 157 -8.47 15.83 4.20
C SER A 157 -8.40 14.51 3.44
N LEU A 158 -7.62 13.56 3.97
CA LEU A 158 -7.58 12.19 3.45
C LEU A 158 -8.49 11.30 4.30
N ASP A 159 -9.59 10.85 3.72
CA ASP A 159 -10.43 9.84 4.36
C ASP A 159 -9.87 8.43 4.05
N ILE A 160 -9.48 7.69 5.10
CA ILE A 160 -8.92 6.35 4.93
C ILE A 160 -10.06 5.36 4.78
N THR A 161 -10.32 4.98 3.54
CA THR A 161 -11.17 3.84 3.21
C THR A 161 -10.32 2.67 2.77
N ILE A 162 -10.21 1.63 3.61
CA ILE A 162 -9.51 0.40 3.25
C ILE A 162 -10.51 -0.56 2.59
N ALA A 163 -10.27 -0.87 1.32
CA ALA A 163 -11.09 -1.82 0.59
C ALA A 163 -10.96 -3.24 1.16
N PRO A 164 -12.04 -4.03 1.22
CA PRO A 164 -11.99 -5.44 1.65
C PRO A 164 -10.98 -6.29 0.84
N THR A 165 -10.79 -5.93 -0.43
CA THR A 165 -9.80 -6.57 -1.32
C THR A 165 -8.37 -6.44 -0.81
N SER A 166 -8.01 -5.34 -0.15
CA SER A 166 -6.67 -5.15 0.42
C SER A 166 -6.37 -6.18 1.50
N TYR A 167 -7.32 -6.47 2.38
CA TYR A 167 -7.15 -7.51 3.40
C TYR A 167 -6.94 -8.90 2.79
N VAL A 168 -7.68 -9.22 1.73
CA VAL A 168 -7.55 -10.49 1.00
C VAL A 168 -6.20 -10.60 0.31
N ILE A 169 -5.75 -9.55 -0.38
CA ILE A 169 -4.45 -9.53 -1.06
C ILE A 169 -3.31 -9.66 -0.06
N THR A 170 -3.36 -8.92 1.06
CA THR A 170 -2.31 -8.98 2.09
C THR A 170 -2.28 -10.36 2.76
N SER A 171 -3.43 -10.93 3.14
CA SER A 171 -3.49 -12.25 3.77
C SER A 171 -2.98 -13.36 2.84
N LEU A 172 -3.42 -13.38 1.58
CA LEU A 172 -2.93 -14.32 0.58
C LEU A 172 -1.44 -14.11 0.27
N GLY A 173 -0.99 -12.87 0.19
CA GLY A 173 0.41 -12.53 -0.01
C GLY A 173 1.31 -13.11 1.08
N ILE A 174 0.93 -12.91 2.35
CA ILE A 174 1.67 -13.46 3.50
C ILE A 174 1.63 -15.00 3.48
N LEU A 175 0.48 -15.62 3.18
CA LEU A 175 0.35 -17.07 3.08
C LEU A 175 1.30 -17.62 2.01
N LEU A 176 1.33 -17.02 0.82
CA LEU A 176 2.23 -17.41 -0.26
C LEU A 176 3.70 -17.24 0.14
N THR A 177 4.06 -16.10 0.73
CA THR A 177 5.43 -15.85 1.24
C THR A 177 5.86 -16.92 2.24
N MET A 178 4.97 -17.30 3.14
CA MET A 178 5.21 -18.31 4.16
C MET A 178 5.35 -19.72 3.58
N LEU A 179 4.51 -20.11 2.62
CA LEU A 179 4.66 -21.39 1.90
C LEU A 179 5.97 -21.45 1.12
N LEU A 180 6.34 -20.35 0.45
CA LEU A 180 7.61 -20.24 -0.26
C LEU A 180 8.81 -20.30 0.69
N ALA A 181 8.72 -19.66 1.86
CA ALA A 181 9.78 -19.67 2.87
C ALA A 181 9.98 -21.03 3.53
N ALA A 182 8.92 -21.83 3.67
CA ALA A 182 8.99 -23.19 4.23
C ALA A 182 9.64 -24.20 3.26
N TRP A 183 9.52 -23.98 1.95
CA TRP A 183 9.97 -24.92 0.92
C TRP A 183 11.46 -25.32 1.01
N PRO A 184 12.43 -24.40 1.17
CA PRO A 184 13.84 -24.76 1.22
C PRO A 184 14.19 -25.51 2.50
N ALA A 185 13.57 -25.15 3.64
CA ALA A 185 13.74 -25.85 4.91
C ALA A 185 13.27 -27.31 4.80
N ILE A 186 12.09 -27.52 4.21
CA ILE A 186 11.54 -28.87 3.94
C ILE A 186 12.46 -29.66 2.98
N ARG A 187 12.96 -29.02 1.92
CA ARG A 187 13.93 -29.68 1.01
C ARG A 187 15.22 -30.07 1.73
N ARG A 188 15.67 -29.28 2.70
CA ARG A 188 16.87 -29.59 3.50
C ARG A 188 16.66 -30.84 4.35
N VAL A 189 15.49 -31.00 4.97
CA VAL A 189 15.11 -32.25 5.68
C VAL A 189 15.14 -33.46 4.76
N ASN A 190 14.63 -33.32 3.54
CA ASN A 190 14.61 -34.41 2.56
C ASN A 190 16.00 -34.83 2.09
N ARG A 191 16.97 -33.91 2.12
CA ARG A 191 18.38 -34.15 1.74
C ARG A 191 19.30 -34.51 2.90
N LEU A 192 18.84 -34.42 4.15
CA LEU A 192 19.60 -34.93 5.29
C LEU A 192 19.74 -36.44 5.15
N ASN A 193 20.97 -36.87 4.86
CA ASN A 193 21.36 -38.26 4.75
C ASN A 193 21.47 -38.83 6.18
N LEU A 194 20.48 -39.63 6.58
CA LEU A 194 20.41 -40.26 7.91
C LEU A 194 21.67 -41.06 8.27
N ALA A 195 22.45 -41.50 7.28
CA ALA A 195 23.71 -42.22 7.45
C ALA A 195 24.86 -41.37 8.01
N GLU A 196 24.81 -40.03 7.90
CA GLU A 196 25.87 -39.15 8.41
C GLU A 196 25.58 -38.72 9.86
N ALA A 197 24.31 -38.60 10.23
CA ALA A 197 23.89 -38.31 11.60
C ALA A 197 24.26 -39.44 12.60
N THR A 198 24.39 -40.68 12.12
CA THR A 198 24.87 -41.82 12.93
C THR A 198 26.40 -41.97 12.93
N LYS A 199 27.12 -41.29 12.02
CA LYS A 199 28.59 -41.41 11.88
C LYS A 199 29.39 -40.51 12.83
N VAL A 200 28.75 -39.52 13.46
CA VAL A 200 29.36 -38.71 14.53
C VAL A 200 29.43 -39.49 15.86
N LEU A 201 28.96 -40.75 15.88
CA LEU A 201 28.94 -41.63 17.06
C LEU A 201 29.92 -42.82 16.96
N VAL A 202 31.02 -42.68 16.22
CA VAL A 202 32.19 -43.57 16.37
C VAL A 202 33.43 -42.73 16.64
#